data_AF-A0A1Q6HK21-F1
#
_entry.id   AF-A0A1Q6HK21-F1
#
_cell.length_a   1.000
_cell.length_b   1.000
_cell.length_c   1.000
_cell.angle_alpha   90.00
_cell.angle_beta   90.00
_cell.angle_gamma   90.00
#
_symmetry.space_group_name_H-M   'P 1'
#
loop_
_entity.id
_entity.type
_entity.pdbx_description
1 polymer ?
#
loop_
_entity_poly.entity_id
_entity_poly.type
_entity_poly.pdbx_seq_one_letter_code
_entity_poly.pdbx_strand_id
1 'polypeptide(L)'
;MMLIVSPVMALGNNDDEQESNLNLHTQCMYDSDFNHQDLGYAVNGWFVKSLIGVDMDAMFANGGGHIQKTYPMKIKGINGDNAETVVEAPANDTPLVINGVEYKSLVNIVADDYNMELVSLNDIKKELYGEKDTPCVYMINKHIIFDDAESYRLDKNFVLKTEVVHSSEIEALKGMPEFDVVRIYTKTKENMAYLKEKNAVRLR
;
A
#
# COMPACT_ATOMS: atom_id res chain seq x y z
N MET A 1 -18.29 25.81 6.23
CA MET A 1 -17.63 24.58 6.70
C MET A 1 -18.27 23.44 5.92
N MET A 2 -17.63 23.03 4.83
CA MET A 2 -18.20 22.10 3.86
C MET A 2 -17.88 20.69 4.35
N LEU A 3 -18.89 19.97 4.83
CA LEU A 3 -18.81 18.55 5.14
C LEU A 3 -18.54 17.81 3.83
N ILE A 4 -17.29 17.37 3.63
CA ILE A 4 -17.01 16.34 2.63
C ILE A 4 -17.47 15.05 3.27
N VAL A 5 -18.64 14.59 2.84
CA VAL A 5 -19.18 13.30 3.20
C VAL A 5 -18.33 12.28 2.46
N SER A 6 -17.45 11.55 3.17
CA SER A 6 -16.82 10.36 2.61
C SER A 6 -17.93 9.45 2.10
N PRO A 7 -17.88 8.97 0.84
CA PRO A 7 -18.86 8.01 0.39
C PRO A 7 -18.62 6.74 1.20
N VAL A 8 -19.52 6.50 2.16
CA VAL A 8 -19.80 5.16 2.68
C VAL A 8 -19.87 4.25 1.47
N MET A 9 -18.97 3.26 1.39
CA MET A 9 -18.99 2.22 0.37
C MET A 9 -20.33 1.49 0.48
N ALA A 10 -21.29 1.92 -0.32
CA ALA A 10 -22.42 1.09 -0.68
C ALA A 10 -21.86 -0.08 -1.48
N LEU A 11 -21.63 -1.20 -0.79
CA LEU A 11 -21.51 -2.53 -1.40
C LEU A 11 -22.88 -2.84 -2.02
N GLY A 12 -23.17 -2.20 -3.15
CA GLY A 12 -24.41 -2.30 -3.89
C GLY A 12 -24.16 -3.15 -5.14
N ASN A 13 -24.86 -4.28 -5.18
CA ASN A 13 -24.95 -5.30 -6.24
C ASN A 13 -24.91 -4.74 -7.67
N ASN A 14 -23.72 -4.55 -8.23
CA ASN A 14 -23.47 -4.38 -9.67
C ASN A 14 -22.06 -4.91 -9.93
N ASP A 15 -21.96 -6.21 -10.19
CA ASP A 15 -20.73 -7.01 -10.08
C ASP A 15 -19.71 -6.81 -11.21
N ASP A 16 -19.99 -5.99 -12.24
CA ASP A 16 -19.13 -5.93 -13.44
C ASP A 16 -18.28 -4.65 -13.60
N GLU A 17 -18.52 -3.56 -12.85
CA GLU A 17 -17.78 -2.29 -13.00
C GLU A 17 -16.98 -1.85 -11.75
N GLN A 18 -17.27 -2.40 -10.56
CA GLN A 18 -16.66 -1.95 -9.30
C GLN A 18 -15.29 -2.57 -9.00
N GLU A 19 -14.98 -3.74 -9.54
CA GLU A 19 -13.69 -4.42 -9.31
C GLU A 19 -12.51 -3.70 -9.98
N SER A 20 -12.79 -2.88 -11.00
CA SER A 20 -11.78 -2.27 -11.88
C SER A 20 -11.01 -1.05 -11.31
N ASN A 21 -11.18 -0.66 -10.04
CA ASN A 21 -10.62 0.61 -9.59
C ASN A 21 -10.17 0.75 -8.13
N LEU A 22 -9.93 -0.33 -7.38
CA LEU A 22 -9.36 -0.20 -6.01
C LEU A 22 -7.93 0.37 -6.03
N ASN A 23 -7.12 -0.03 -7.02
CA ASN A 23 -5.80 0.55 -7.23
C ASN A 23 -5.86 2.01 -7.69
N LEU A 24 -6.86 2.42 -8.47
CA LEU A 24 -7.04 3.83 -8.83
C LEU A 24 -7.59 4.65 -7.66
N HIS A 25 -8.49 4.07 -6.87
CA HIS A 25 -9.09 4.75 -5.72
C HIS A 25 -8.01 5.18 -4.73
N THR A 26 -7.11 4.27 -4.37
CA THR A 26 -5.95 4.59 -3.52
C THR A 26 -5.03 5.62 -4.17
N GLN A 27 -4.82 5.55 -5.49
CA GLN A 27 -4.03 6.55 -6.23
C GLN A 27 -4.67 7.94 -6.30
N CYS A 28 -5.96 8.11 -6.05
CA CYS A 28 -6.63 9.41 -6.14
C CYS A 28 -6.71 10.15 -4.81
N MET A 29 -6.34 9.52 -3.70
CA MET A 29 -6.43 10.11 -2.36
C MET A 29 -5.46 11.29 -2.16
N TYR A 30 -5.75 12.12 -1.16
CA TYR A 30 -4.74 13.00 -0.56
C TYR A 30 -3.91 12.21 0.43
N ASP A 31 -2.68 12.66 0.72
CA ASP A 31 -1.79 11.94 1.65
C ASP A 31 -2.40 11.78 3.04
N SER A 32 -3.17 12.77 3.53
CA SER A 32 -3.89 12.64 4.80
C SER A 32 -4.87 11.47 4.78
N ASP A 33 -5.67 11.34 3.73
CA ASP A 33 -6.71 10.31 3.65
C ASP A 33 -6.07 8.93 3.39
N PHE A 34 -5.01 8.90 2.57
CA PHE A 34 -4.27 7.69 2.27
C PHE A 34 -3.61 7.07 3.51
N ASN A 35 -3.06 7.89 4.42
CA ASN A 35 -2.40 7.42 5.64
C ASN A 35 -3.40 7.06 6.76
N HIS A 36 -4.60 7.65 6.76
CA HIS A 36 -5.62 7.45 7.80
C HIS A 36 -6.86 6.69 7.29
N GLN A 37 -6.65 5.66 6.47
CA GLN A 37 -7.74 4.81 5.99
C GLN A 37 -8.41 4.08 7.15
N ASP A 38 -9.74 4.07 7.17
CA ASP A 38 -10.53 3.40 8.21
C ASP A 38 -10.76 1.92 7.92
N LEU A 39 -10.35 1.42 6.75
CA LEU A 39 -10.40 0.03 6.35
C LEU A 39 -8.99 -0.55 6.26
N GLY A 40 -8.74 -1.62 7.01
CA GLY A 40 -7.51 -2.40 6.91
C GLY A 40 -7.62 -3.44 5.80
N TYR A 41 -6.49 -3.77 5.19
CA TYR A 41 -6.41 -4.80 4.16
C TYR A 41 -5.41 -5.90 4.51
N ALA A 42 -5.79 -7.12 4.18
CA ALA A 42 -4.91 -8.26 4.13
C ALA A 42 -4.98 -8.94 2.76
N VAL A 43 -3.91 -9.61 2.36
CA VAL A 43 -3.85 -10.44 1.15
C VAL A 43 -3.26 -11.79 1.50
N ASN A 44 -3.99 -12.87 1.21
CA ASN A 44 -3.63 -14.23 1.61
C ASN A 44 -3.27 -14.33 3.12
N GLY A 45 -4.00 -13.57 3.95
CA GLY A 45 -3.77 -13.49 5.40
C GLY A 45 -2.56 -12.65 5.82
N TRP A 46 -1.89 -11.93 4.92
CA TRP A 46 -0.86 -10.96 5.28
C TRP A 46 -1.43 -9.56 5.35
N PHE A 47 -1.25 -8.87 6.48
CA PHE A 47 -1.63 -7.47 6.59
C PHE A 47 -0.74 -6.60 5.70
N VAL A 48 -1.37 -5.71 4.91
CA VAL A 48 -0.67 -4.84 3.95
C VAL A 48 -0.96 -3.34 4.13
N LYS A 49 -1.82 -2.97 5.08
CA LYS A 49 -2.37 -1.62 5.35
C LYS A 49 -3.12 -0.95 4.19
N SER A 50 -2.60 -1.02 2.98
CA SER A 50 -3.15 -0.42 1.76
C SER A 50 -2.88 -1.31 0.55
N LEU A 51 -3.82 -1.34 -0.40
CA LEU A 51 -3.69 -2.11 -1.64
C LEU A 51 -2.79 -1.44 -2.69
N ILE A 52 -2.24 -0.25 -2.41
CA ILE A 52 -1.39 0.53 -3.34
C ILE A 52 -0.19 -0.27 -3.91
N GLY A 53 0.27 -1.25 -3.14
CA GLY A 53 1.42 -2.10 -3.42
C GLY A 53 1.10 -3.44 -4.07
N VAL A 54 -0.17 -3.70 -4.40
CA VAL A 54 -0.66 -5.02 -4.82
C VAL A 54 -1.30 -4.93 -6.20
N ASP A 55 -1.01 -5.90 -7.08
CA ASP A 55 -1.60 -5.97 -8.42
C ASP A 55 -3.02 -6.57 -8.38
N MET A 56 -4.00 -5.74 -8.02
CA MET A 56 -5.40 -6.14 -7.95
C MET A 56 -5.93 -6.63 -9.30
N ASP A 57 -5.51 -6.01 -10.41
CA ASP A 57 -5.93 -6.41 -11.75
C ASP A 57 -5.45 -7.85 -12.04
N ALA A 58 -4.20 -8.18 -11.71
CA ALA A 58 -3.65 -9.52 -11.90
C ALA A 58 -4.21 -10.54 -10.90
N MET A 59 -4.51 -10.14 -9.66
CA MET A 59 -5.11 -11.01 -8.66
C MET A 59 -6.53 -11.46 -9.02
N PHE A 60 -7.34 -10.54 -9.54
CA PHE A 60 -8.73 -10.83 -9.92
C PHE A 60 -8.85 -11.34 -11.37
N ALA A 61 -7.77 -11.29 -12.15
CA ALA A 61 -7.75 -11.86 -13.49
C ALA A 61 -8.22 -13.32 -13.47
N ASN A 62 -9.17 -13.65 -14.35
CA ASN A 62 -9.77 -14.99 -14.48
C ASN A 62 -10.51 -15.51 -13.23
N GLY A 63 -10.91 -14.63 -12.29
CA GLY A 63 -11.68 -15.01 -11.11
C GLY A 63 -10.86 -15.66 -9.99
N GLY A 64 -9.53 -15.53 -10.01
CA GLY A 64 -8.64 -16.13 -9.00
C GLY A 64 -8.69 -15.47 -7.63
N GLY A 65 -9.13 -14.21 -7.56
CA GLY A 65 -9.25 -13.42 -6.33
C GLY A 65 -10.68 -13.44 -5.77
N HIS A 66 -10.83 -13.57 -4.45
CA HIS A 66 -12.11 -13.35 -3.78
C HIS A 66 -11.95 -12.63 -2.44
N ILE A 67 -13.00 -11.93 -2.03
CA ILE A 67 -13.03 -11.17 -0.78
C ILE A 67 -13.55 -12.05 0.36
N GLN A 68 -12.71 -12.28 1.36
CA GLN A 68 -13.08 -12.94 2.61
C GLN A 68 -13.38 -11.89 3.69
N LYS A 69 -14.64 -11.83 4.12
CA LYS A 69 -15.12 -10.97 5.22
C LYS A 69 -15.54 -11.74 6.47
N THR A 70 -15.20 -13.02 6.56
CA THR A 70 -15.57 -13.87 7.69
C THR A 70 -14.57 -13.71 8.83
N TYR A 71 -15.08 -13.48 10.03
CA TYR A 71 -14.32 -13.49 11.28
C TYR A 71 -14.60 -14.80 12.04
N PRO A 72 -13.66 -15.27 12.89
CA PRO A 72 -12.33 -14.72 13.11
C PRO A 72 -11.41 -14.92 11.89
N MET A 73 -10.45 -14.01 11.73
CA MET A 73 -9.48 -14.05 10.64
C MET A 73 -8.06 -14.15 11.20
N LYS A 74 -7.30 -15.13 10.74
CA LYS A 74 -5.88 -15.22 11.08
C LYS A 74 -5.08 -14.34 10.13
N ILE A 75 -4.31 -13.40 10.66
CA ILE A 75 -3.42 -12.55 9.87
C ILE A 75 -1.97 -12.60 10.36
N LYS A 76 -1.05 -12.25 9.46
CA LYS A 76 0.40 -12.13 9.69
C LYS A 76 0.88 -10.72 9.37
N GLY A 77 2.12 -10.40 9.75
CA GLY A 77 2.77 -9.16 9.34
C GLY A 77 2.52 -7.99 10.29
N ILE A 78 2.12 -8.27 11.53
CA ILE A 78 1.86 -7.26 12.57
C ILE A 78 3.16 -6.97 13.34
N ASN A 79 3.38 -5.71 13.70
CA ASN A 79 4.57 -5.18 14.36
C ASN A 79 5.86 -5.53 13.60
N GLY A 80 5.88 -5.31 12.28
CA GLY A 80 7.06 -5.48 11.43
C GLY A 80 7.44 -6.93 11.05
N ASP A 81 7.04 -7.94 11.83
CA ASP A 81 7.54 -9.32 11.73
C ASP A 81 6.52 -10.35 11.21
N ASN A 82 6.95 -11.62 11.08
CA ASN A 82 6.09 -12.80 10.82
C ASN A 82 5.09 -13.12 11.96
N ALA A 83 4.87 -12.18 12.88
CA ALA A 83 3.94 -12.36 13.98
C ALA A 83 2.53 -12.58 13.42
N GLU A 84 1.85 -13.57 14.00
CA GLU A 84 0.50 -13.95 13.63
C GLU A 84 -0.46 -13.56 14.75
N THR A 85 -1.64 -13.07 14.41
CA THR A 85 -2.73 -12.86 15.36
C THR A 85 -4.04 -13.37 14.78
N VAL A 86 -5.03 -13.51 15.66
CA VAL A 86 -6.42 -13.72 15.28
C VAL A 86 -7.17 -12.41 15.48
N VAL A 87 -7.74 -11.91 14.39
CA VAL A 87 -8.60 -10.74 14.38
C VAL A 87 -10.04 -11.22 14.54
N GLU A 88 -10.66 -10.81 15.63
CA GLU A 88 -12.09 -11.01 15.86
C GLU A 88 -12.92 -9.93 15.15
N ALA A 89 -14.22 -10.18 14.97
CA ALA A 89 -15.11 -9.16 14.42
C ALA A 89 -15.05 -7.90 15.29
N PRO A 90 -14.85 -6.70 14.70
CA PRO A 90 -14.88 -5.46 15.47
C PRO A 90 -16.26 -5.31 16.13
N ALA A 91 -16.27 -5.05 17.44
CA ALA A 91 -17.50 -4.68 18.12
C ALA A 91 -17.88 -3.25 17.69
N ASN A 92 -19.18 -2.92 17.65
CA ASN A 92 -19.67 -1.65 17.12
C ASN A 92 -18.97 -0.39 17.68
N ASP A 93 -18.46 -0.46 18.91
CA ASP A 93 -17.80 0.65 19.62
C ASP A 93 -16.30 0.42 19.92
N THR A 94 -15.72 -0.70 19.44
CA THR A 94 -14.30 -1.02 19.66
C THR A 94 -13.59 -1.16 18.31
N PRO A 95 -12.75 -0.18 17.91
CA PRO A 95 -12.00 -0.28 16.67
C PRO A 95 -11.01 -1.43 16.74
N LEU A 96 -10.72 -2.02 15.59
CA LEU A 96 -9.60 -2.94 15.43
C LEU A 96 -8.30 -2.13 15.47
N VAL A 97 -7.40 -2.45 16.39
CA VAL A 97 -6.09 -1.78 16.47
C VAL A 97 -5.01 -2.70 15.92
N ILE A 98 -4.33 -2.28 14.86
CA ILE A 98 -3.15 -2.97 14.30
C ILE A 98 -2.01 -1.97 14.26
N ASN A 99 -0.87 -2.31 14.87
CA ASN A 99 0.33 -1.45 14.96
C ASN A 99 0.06 -0.03 15.49
N GLY A 100 -0.92 0.09 16.40
CA GLY A 100 -1.33 1.38 16.97
C GLY A 100 -2.26 2.22 16.09
N VAL A 101 -2.66 1.72 14.91
CA VAL A 101 -3.62 2.36 14.01
C VAL A 101 -4.99 1.73 14.17
N GLU A 102 -6.02 2.58 14.26
CA GLU A 102 -7.42 2.18 14.40
C GLU A 102 -8.08 1.94 13.03
N TYR A 103 -8.76 0.80 12.90
CA TYR A 103 -9.54 0.40 11.75
C TYR A 103 -10.97 0.06 12.16
N LYS A 104 -11.95 0.43 11.34
CA LYS A 104 -13.35 0.04 11.51
C LYS A 104 -13.59 -1.42 11.15
N SER A 105 -12.83 -1.94 10.18
CA SER A 105 -12.89 -3.34 9.78
C SER A 105 -11.63 -3.75 9.01
N LEU A 106 -11.49 -5.05 8.79
CA LEU A 106 -10.44 -5.66 7.99
C LEU A 106 -11.06 -6.45 6.84
N VAL A 107 -10.47 -6.34 5.65
CA VAL A 107 -10.82 -7.13 4.49
C VAL A 107 -9.63 -7.98 4.09
N ASN A 108 -9.82 -9.30 3.98
CA ASN A 108 -8.82 -10.19 3.40
C ASN A 108 -9.20 -10.50 1.95
N ILE A 109 -8.22 -10.36 1.06
CA ILE A 109 -8.34 -10.80 -0.33
C ILE A 109 -7.55 -12.09 -0.45
N VAL A 110 -8.22 -13.16 -0.87
CA VAL A 110 -7.59 -14.46 -1.11
C VAL A 110 -7.40 -14.63 -2.60
N ALA A 111 -6.17 -14.85 -3.03
CA ALA A 111 -5.79 -15.14 -4.41
C ALA A 111 -4.76 -16.27 -4.41
N ASP A 112 -5.25 -17.51 -4.50
CA ASP A 112 -4.42 -18.72 -4.39
C ASP A 112 -3.57 -18.96 -5.65
N ASP A 113 -4.06 -18.54 -6.82
CA ASP A 113 -3.39 -18.72 -8.12
C ASP A 113 -2.45 -17.56 -8.48
N TYR A 114 -2.34 -16.56 -7.61
CA TYR A 114 -1.48 -15.39 -7.82
C TYR A 114 -0.17 -15.53 -7.04
N ASN A 115 0.95 -15.70 -7.78
CA ASN A 115 2.27 -15.80 -7.18
C ASN A 115 2.78 -14.43 -6.72
N MET A 116 2.51 -14.11 -5.47
CA MET A 116 2.88 -12.85 -4.82
C MET A 116 4.11 -13.01 -3.93
N GLU A 117 5.03 -12.05 -3.99
CA GLU A 117 6.15 -11.94 -3.05
C GLU A 117 6.00 -10.64 -2.25
N LEU A 118 5.40 -10.72 -1.06
CA LEU A 118 5.23 -9.54 -0.21
C LEU A 118 6.54 -9.15 0.46
N VAL A 119 6.96 -7.90 0.23
CA VAL A 119 8.12 -7.27 0.88
C VAL A 119 7.68 -6.06 1.70
N SER A 120 8.32 -5.83 2.85
CA SER A 120 8.10 -4.62 3.64
C SER A 120 8.86 -3.42 3.08
N LEU A 121 8.49 -2.22 3.52
CA LEU A 121 9.27 -1.01 3.26
C LEU A 121 10.70 -1.10 3.82
N ASN A 122 10.90 -1.84 4.91
CA ASN A 122 12.24 -2.06 5.47
C ASN A 122 13.07 -3.02 4.62
N ASP A 123 12.45 -4.05 4.02
CA ASP A 123 13.15 -4.95 3.09
C ASP A 123 13.63 -4.17 1.86
N ILE A 124 12.78 -3.30 1.31
CA ILE A 124 13.16 -2.40 0.20
C ILE A 124 14.29 -1.45 0.63
N LYS A 125 14.24 -0.89 1.84
CA LYS A 125 15.32 -0.05 2.39
C LYS A 125 16.64 -0.83 2.47
N LYS A 126 16.62 -2.06 2.96
CA LYS A 126 17.80 -2.93 3.05
C LYS A 126 18.38 -3.27 1.68
N GLU A 127 17.54 -3.48 0.66
CA GLU A 127 18.01 -3.68 -0.72
C GLU A 127 18.75 -2.44 -1.27
N LEU A 128 18.34 -1.23 -0.88
CA LEU A 128 18.94 0.03 -1.33
C LEU A 128 20.21 0.42 -0.57
N TYR A 129 20.23 0.23 0.76
CA TYR A 129 21.30 0.73 1.63
C TYR A 129 22.19 -0.36 2.24
N GLY A 130 21.81 -1.63 2.14
CA GLY A 130 22.40 -2.72 2.92
C GLY A 130 22.08 -2.58 4.41
N GLU A 131 23.07 -2.81 5.26
CA GLU A 131 22.95 -2.75 6.73
C GLU A 131 23.01 -1.32 7.31
N LYS A 132 23.03 -0.28 6.45
CA LYS A 132 23.11 1.11 6.92
C LYS A 132 21.76 1.58 7.43
N ASP A 133 21.71 2.01 8.68
CA ASP A 133 20.52 2.64 9.27
C ASP A 133 20.44 4.13 8.93
N THR A 134 20.19 4.44 7.65
CA THR A 134 19.97 5.81 7.19
C THR A 134 18.54 6.24 7.54
N PRO A 135 18.32 7.39 8.22
CA PRO A 135 16.98 7.94 8.41
C PRO A 135 16.31 8.18 7.06
N CYS A 136 15.07 7.74 6.89
CA CYS A 136 14.36 7.95 5.64
C CYS A 136 12.86 8.20 5.82
N VAL A 137 12.30 8.86 4.81
CA VAL A 137 10.86 8.95 4.57
C VAL A 137 10.53 8.06 3.37
N TYR A 138 9.44 7.31 3.45
CA TYR A 138 8.97 6.50 2.33
C TYR A 138 7.95 7.26 1.49
N MET A 139 7.99 7.04 0.19
CA MET A 139 6.92 7.41 -0.72
C MET A 139 6.52 6.21 -1.57
N ILE A 140 5.22 5.94 -1.68
CA ILE A 140 4.68 4.94 -2.62
C ILE A 140 3.87 5.69 -3.68
N ASN A 141 4.31 5.59 -4.94
CA ASN A 141 3.86 6.43 -6.03
C ASN A 141 3.97 7.92 -5.66
N LYS A 142 2.83 8.62 -5.54
CA LYS A 142 2.78 10.03 -5.17
C LYS A 142 2.62 10.26 -3.66
N HIS A 143 2.34 9.22 -2.88
CA HIS A 143 1.96 9.35 -1.48
C HIS A 143 3.16 9.32 -0.55
N ILE A 144 3.26 10.31 0.32
CA ILE A 144 4.20 10.30 1.45
C ILE A 144 3.62 9.44 2.57
N ILE A 145 4.44 8.55 3.15
CA ILE A 145 4.04 7.75 4.31
C ILE A 145 4.34 8.55 5.58
N PHE A 146 3.31 8.84 6.38
CA PHE A 146 3.42 9.67 7.58
C PHE A 146 3.84 8.86 8.81
N ASP A 147 3.21 7.70 8.99
CA ASP A 147 3.37 6.84 10.16
C ASP A 147 3.19 5.36 9.78
N ASP A 148 3.55 4.50 10.74
CA ASP A 148 3.28 3.05 10.67
C ASP A 148 3.73 2.44 9.33
N ALA A 149 4.95 2.82 8.92
CA ALA A 149 5.62 2.30 7.72
C ALA A 149 5.79 0.78 7.78
N GLU A 150 5.87 0.21 8.98
CA GLU A 150 6.01 -1.23 9.24
C GLU A 150 4.82 -2.06 8.77
N SER A 151 3.62 -1.44 8.66
CA SER A 151 2.41 -2.12 8.19
C SER A 151 2.28 -2.19 6.67
N TYR A 152 3.08 -1.41 5.93
CA TYR A 152 3.03 -1.43 4.47
C TYR A 152 3.81 -2.60 3.91
N ARG A 153 3.15 -3.37 3.05
CA ARG A 153 3.77 -4.43 2.25
C ARG A 153 3.36 -4.28 0.79
N LEU A 154 4.30 -4.59 -0.08
CA LEU A 154 4.13 -4.49 -1.52
C LEU A 154 4.45 -5.84 -2.14
N ASP A 155 3.73 -6.22 -3.18
CA ASP A 155 4.17 -7.29 -4.03
C ASP A 155 5.41 -6.84 -4.80
N LYS A 156 6.53 -7.52 -4.57
CA LYS A 156 7.81 -7.24 -5.23
C LYS A 156 7.69 -7.31 -6.74
N ASN A 157 6.85 -8.21 -7.25
CA ASN A 157 6.59 -8.33 -8.68
C ASN A 157 5.77 -7.16 -9.23
N PHE A 158 5.08 -6.40 -8.38
CA PHE A 158 4.34 -5.20 -8.74
C PHE A 158 5.13 -3.89 -8.53
N VAL A 159 6.29 -3.95 -7.87
CA VAL A 159 7.23 -2.82 -7.83
C VAL A 159 7.84 -2.62 -9.22
N LEU A 160 7.71 -1.41 -9.75
CA LEU A 160 8.27 -1.01 -11.04
C LEU A 160 9.71 -0.53 -10.89
N LYS A 161 9.94 0.37 -9.93
CA LYS A 161 11.24 1.00 -9.71
C LYS A 161 11.32 1.57 -8.31
N THR A 162 12.52 1.57 -7.75
CA THR A 162 12.87 2.33 -6.56
C THR A 162 13.88 3.43 -6.89
N GLU A 163 13.82 4.52 -6.13
CA GLU A 163 14.71 5.67 -6.24
C GLU A 163 15.00 6.21 -4.85
N VAL A 164 16.24 6.68 -4.64
CA VAL A 164 16.64 7.42 -3.44
C VAL A 164 16.84 8.87 -3.82
N VAL A 165 16.17 9.78 -3.12
CA VAL A 165 16.41 11.22 -3.21
C VAL A 165 17.05 11.68 -1.91
N HIS A 166 18.26 12.23 -1.98
CA HIS A 166 18.94 12.72 -0.79
C HIS A 166 18.38 14.09 -0.40
N SER A 167 18.03 14.29 0.88
CA SER A 167 17.54 15.61 1.35
C SER A 167 18.54 16.75 1.10
N SER A 168 19.84 16.44 1.00
CA SER A 168 20.90 17.39 0.66
C SER A 168 20.79 17.96 -0.76
N GLU A 169 20.08 17.29 -1.67
CA GLU A 169 19.77 17.79 -3.01
C GLU A 169 18.62 18.83 -3.01
N ILE A 170 17.85 18.90 -1.92
CA ILE A 170 16.69 19.79 -1.80
C ILE A 170 17.14 21.11 -1.18
N GLU A 171 17.16 22.18 -1.99
CA GLU A 171 17.66 23.49 -1.57
C GLU A 171 17.01 24.02 -0.30
N ALA A 172 15.69 23.84 -0.16
CA ALA A 172 14.93 24.31 1.00
C ALA A 172 15.30 23.59 2.31
N LEU A 173 15.99 22.45 2.24
CA LEU A 173 16.39 21.64 3.41
C LEU A 173 17.87 21.84 3.79
N LYS A 174 18.59 22.75 3.13
CA LYS A 174 19.99 23.03 3.47
C LYS A 174 20.15 23.45 4.94
N GLY A 175 21.03 22.76 5.66
CA GLY A 175 21.31 23.00 7.08
C GLY A 175 20.39 22.28 8.06
N MET A 176 19.41 21.49 7.57
CA MET A 176 18.62 20.58 8.38
C MET A 176 19.32 19.22 8.53
N PRO A 177 18.95 18.40 9.54
CA PRO A 177 19.41 17.02 9.62
C PRO A 177 19.10 16.24 8.34
N GLU A 178 20.10 15.51 7.83
CA GLU A 178 19.96 14.75 6.58
C GLU A 178 19.11 13.50 6.78
N PHE A 179 18.21 13.28 5.83
CA PHE A 179 17.47 12.04 5.62
C PHE A 179 17.35 11.76 4.13
N ASP A 180 16.98 10.53 3.78
CA ASP A 180 16.70 10.16 2.40
C ASP A 180 15.20 9.98 2.16
N VAL A 181 14.75 10.19 0.94
CA VAL A 181 13.41 9.81 0.50
C VAL A 181 13.51 8.55 -0.36
N VAL A 182 12.98 7.43 0.16
CA VAL A 182 12.86 6.17 -0.58
C VAL A 182 11.56 6.20 -1.37
N ARG A 183 11.65 6.45 -2.68
CA ARG A 183 10.51 6.48 -3.60
C ARG A 183 10.33 5.12 -4.25
N ILE A 184 9.11 4.59 -4.16
CA ILE A 184 8.73 3.29 -4.70
C ILE A 184 7.62 3.53 -5.72
N TYR A 185 7.87 3.22 -6.97
CA TYR A 185 6.89 3.27 -8.04
C TYR A 185 6.34 1.86 -8.26
N THR A 186 5.03 1.69 -8.27
CA THR A 186 4.37 0.42 -8.61
C THR A 186 3.94 0.40 -10.07
N LYS A 187 3.59 -0.77 -10.63
CA LYS A 187 3.25 -0.95 -12.05
C LYS A 187 1.83 -0.45 -12.40
N THR A 188 1.45 0.73 -11.91
CA THR A 188 0.20 1.39 -12.32
C THR A 188 0.22 1.75 -13.81
N LYS A 189 -0.95 1.96 -14.42
CA LYS A 189 -1.06 2.33 -15.84
C LYS A 189 -0.27 3.61 -16.14
N GLU A 190 -0.34 4.59 -15.25
CA GLU A 190 0.32 5.89 -15.32
C GLU A 190 1.85 5.75 -15.25
N ASN A 191 2.36 5.01 -14.26
CA ASN A 191 3.80 4.81 -14.09
C ASN A 191 4.40 4.03 -15.27
N MET A 192 3.68 3.01 -15.76
CA MET A 192 4.10 2.22 -16.92
C MET A 192 4.07 3.05 -18.21
N ALA A 193 3.09 3.94 -18.39
CA ALA A 193 3.05 4.86 -19.52
C ALA A 193 4.25 5.80 -19.51
N TYR A 194 4.55 6.41 -18.36
CA TYR A 194 5.72 7.28 -18.21
C TYR A 194 7.04 6.55 -18.50
N LEU A 195 7.21 5.30 -18.02
CA LEU A 195 8.41 4.52 -18.30
C LEU A 195 8.56 4.23 -19.81
N LYS A 196 7.47 3.89 -20.50
CA LYS A 196 7.48 3.67 -21.96
C LYS A 196 7.88 4.93 -22.71
N GLU A 197 7.32 6.08 -22.34
CA GLU A 197 7.67 7.37 -22.95
C GLU A 197 9.14 7.76 -22.72
N LYS A 198 9.65 7.54 -21.50
CA LYS A 198 11.04 7.81 -21.15
C LYS A 198 12.02 6.94 -21.94
N ASN A 199 11.66 5.68 -22.18
CA ASN A 199 12.50 4.73 -22.91
C ASN A 199 12.25 4.72 -24.42
N ALA A 200 11.29 5.51 -24.92
CA ALA A 200 11.05 5.63 -26.35
C ALA A 200 12.26 6.29 -27.03
N VAL A 201 12.96 5.54 -27.88
CA VAL A 201 14.02 6.08 -28.75
C VAL A 201 13.37 7.08 -29.72
N ARG A 202 13.66 8.36 -29.53
CA ARG A 202 13.26 9.41 -30.47
C ARG A 202 14.31 9.49 -31.58
N LEU A 203 14.04 8.84 -32.72
CA LEU A 203 14.79 9.13 -33.95
C LEU A 203 14.48 10.58 -34.35
N ARG A 204 15.51 11.42 -34.42
CA ARG A 204 15.46 12.77 -34.98
C ARG A 204 16.09 12.77 -36.36
#